data_AF-A0A946HLJ3-F1
#
_entry.id   AF-A0A946HLJ3-F1
#
_cell.length_a   1.000
_cell.length_b   1.000
_cell.length_c   1.000
_cell.angle_alpha   90.00
_cell.angle_beta   90.00
_cell.angle_gamma   90.00
#
_symmetry.space_group_name_H-M   'P 1'
#
loop_
_entity.id
_entity.type
_entity.pdbx_description
1 polymer ?
#
loop_
_entity_poly.entity_id
_entity_poly.type
_entity_poly.pdbx_seq_one_letter_code
_entity_poly.pdbx_strand_id
1 'polypeptide(L)'
;MLLYFICVWVPIQGLMMTWAGGFDVYLVGVIKLPVLIAENKAMYPSFASIYLASSFLLLTLSLMHMAAGLYHLYVIKNRYNVRTCMALRVRRG
;
A
#
# COMPACT_ATOMS: atom_id res chain seq x y z
N MET A 1 8.28 -9.90 0.67
CA MET A 1 7.85 -10.23 -0.70
C MET A 1 6.35 -10.14 -0.87
N LEU A 2 5.54 -10.83 -0.05
CA LEU A 2 4.07 -10.72 -0.10
C LEU A 2 3.55 -9.27 0.04
N LEU A 3 4.14 -8.48 0.94
CA LEU A 3 3.79 -7.07 1.15
C LEU A 3 3.92 -6.21 -0.11
N TYR A 4 4.96 -6.41 -0.91
CA TYR A 4 5.16 -5.65 -2.14
C TYR A 4 4.09 -5.97 -3.19
N PHE A 5 3.72 -7.24 -3.31
CA PHE A 5 2.67 -7.66 -4.23
C PHE A 5 1.34 -7.01 -3.87
N ILE A 6 0.94 -7.07 -2.59
CA ILE A 6 -0.34 -6.50 -2.17
C ILE A 6 -0.36 -4.97 -2.23
N CYS A 7 0.79 -4.31 -2.05
CA CYS A 7 0.92 -2.87 -2.16
C CYS A 7 0.68 -2.36 -3.59
N VAL A 8 1.02 -3.15 -4.62
CA VAL A 8 0.69 -2.85 -6.03
C VAL A 8 -0.73 -3.31 -6.39
N TRP A 9 -1.20 -4.40 -5.79
CA TRP A 9 -2.51 -4.96 -6.07
C TRP A 9 -3.68 -4.07 -5.61
N VAL A 10 -3.61 -3.51 -4.39
CA VAL A 10 -4.66 -2.63 -3.83
C VAL A 10 -4.96 -1.41 -4.72
N PRO A 11 -3.97 -0.61 -5.17
CA PRO A 11 -4.25 0.54 -6.04
C PRO A 11 -4.82 0.12 -7.39
N ILE A 12 -4.39 -1.02 -7.97
CA ILE A 12 -5.00 -1.55 -9.20
C ILE A 12 -6.49 -1.83 -8.99
N GLN A 13 -6.85 -2.47 -7.86
CA GLN A 13 -8.26 -2.71 -7.52
C GLN A 13 -9.03 -1.41 -7.28
N GLY A 14 -8.40 -0.40 -6.68
CA GLY A 14 -8.98 0.94 -6.51
C GLY A 14 -9.30 1.60 -7.85
N LEU A 15 -8.39 1.52 -8.83
CA LEU A 15 -8.62 2.01 -10.20
C LEU A 15 -9.81 1.31 -10.85
N MET A 16 -9.89 -0.02 -10.73
CA MET A 16 -11.02 -0.80 -11.26
C MET A 16 -12.35 -0.39 -10.63
N MET A 17 -12.38 -0.14 -9.31
CA MET A 17 -13.57 0.34 -8.61
C MET A 17 -14.00 1.73 -9.10
N THR A 18 -13.07 2.66 -9.27
CA THR A 18 -13.36 4.02 -9.75
C THR A 18 -13.87 4.01 -11.20
N TRP A 19 -13.28 3.21 -12.08
CA TRP A 19 -13.78 3.01 -13.45
C TRP A 19 -15.15 2.35 -13.50
N ALA A 20 -15.39 1.31 -12.69
CA ALA A 20 -16.70 0.66 -12.60
C ALA A 20 -17.80 1.61 -12.09
N GLY A 21 -17.44 2.60 -11.28
CA GLY A 21 -18.32 3.67 -10.80
C GLY A 21 -18.60 4.79 -11.81
N GLY A 22 -17.98 4.76 -13.00
CA GLY A 22 -18.15 5.78 -14.04
C GLY A 22 -17.36 7.06 -13.79
N PHE A 23 -16.38 7.03 -12.87
CA PHE A 23 -15.56 8.19 -12.55
C PHE A 23 -14.25 8.15 -13.33
N ASP A 24 -13.88 9.31 -13.89
CA ASP A 24 -12.59 9.49 -14.52
C ASP A 24 -11.48 9.49 -13.46
N VAL A 25 -10.48 8.62 -13.64
CA VAL A 25 -9.28 8.63 -12.82
C VAL A 25 -8.26 9.57 -13.44
N TYR A 26 -7.87 10.60 -12.68
CA TYR A 26 -6.77 11.49 -13.03
C TYR A 26 -5.53 11.12 -12.22
N LEU A 27 -4.47 10.71 -12.89
CA LEU A 27 -3.15 10.60 -12.27
C LEU A 27 -2.61 12.02 -12.05
N VAL A 28 -2.39 12.39 -10.79
CA VAL A 28 -1.81 13.69 -10.38
C VAL A 28 -2.66 14.89 -10.85
N GLY A 29 -3.94 14.68 -11.18
CA GLY A 29 -4.81 15.74 -11.72
C GLY A 29 -4.49 16.19 -13.15
N VAL A 30 -3.46 15.63 -13.79
CA VAL A 30 -2.97 16.06 -15.12
C VAL A 30 -3.21 15.00 -16.19
N ILE A 31 -3.04 13.72 -15.84
CA ILE A 31 -3.11 12.62 -16.82
C ILE A 31 -4.40 11.85 -16.60
N LYS A 32 -5.35 11.98 -17.54
CA LYS A 32 -6.54 11.13 -17.56
C LYS A 32 -6.12 9.71 -17.96
N LEU A 33 -6.34 8.72 -17.11
CA LEU A 33 -6.13 7.33 -17.51
C LEU A 33 -7.25 6.87 -18.44
N PRO A 34 -6.92 6.14 -19.52
CA PRO A 34 -7.93 5.52 -20.35
C PRO A 34 -8.72 4.50 -19.52
N VAL A 35 -10.04 4.57 -19.62
CA VAL A 35 -10.95 3.65 -18.95
C VAL A 35 -10.75 2.26 -19.55
N LEU A 36 -10.26 1.31 -18.74
CA LEU A 36 -10.03 -0.08 -19.18
C LEU A 36 -11.28 -0.96 -19.00
N ILE A 37 -12.27 -0.51 -18.21
CA ILE A 37 -13.45 -1.27 -17.82
C ILE A 37 -14.69 -0.40 -18.04
N ALA A 38 -15.69 -0.93 -18.76
CA ALA A 38 -16.96 -0.24 -18.96
C ALA A 38 -17.69 -0.03 -17.62
N GLU A 39 -18.41 1.09 -17.49
CA GLU A 39 -19.20 1.41 -16.30
C GLU A 39 -20.19 0.28 -16.00
N ASN A 40 -20.13 -0.27 -14.78
CA ASN A 40 -21.05 -1.30 -14.34
C ASN A 40 -21.37 -1.14 -12.85
N LYS A 41 -22.46 -0.41 -12.58
CA LYS A 41 -22.95 -0.15 -11.22
C LYS A 41 -23.35 -1.41 -10.46
N ALA A 42 -23.72 -2.49 -11.15
CA ALA A 42 -24.04 -3.76 -10.49
C ALA A 42 -22.80 -4.47 -9.95
N MET A 43 -21.63 -4.28 -10.56
CA MET A 43 -20.37 -4.89 -10.11
C MET A 43 -19.58 -4.02 -9.11
N TYR A 44 -19.90 -2.73 -9.02
CA TYR A 44 -19.31 -1.80 -8.05
C TYR A 44 -19.30 -2.31 -6.59
N PRO A 45 -20.41 -2.82 -6.00
CA PRO A 45 -20.40 -3.28 -4.61
C PRO A 45 -19.45 -4.47 -4.38
N SER A 46 -19.31 -5.35 -5.38
CA SER A 46 -18.36 -6.47 -5.32
C SER A 46 -16.92 -5.98 -5.34
N PHE A 47 -16.58 -5.05 -6.23
CA PHE A 47 -15.23 -4.45 -6.28
C PHE A 47 -14.90 -3.68 -5.00
N ALA A 48 -15.85 -2.91 -4.46
CA ALA A 48 -15.68 -2.19 -3.20
C ALA A 48 -15.39 -3.13 -2.02
N SER A 49 -16.12 -4.26 -1.95
CA SER A 49 -15.93 -5.26 -0.89
C SER A 49 -14.56 -5.92 -0.95
N ILE A 50 -14.10 -6.29 -2.16
CA ILE A 50 -12.79 -6.91 -2.39
C ILE A 50 -11.66 -5.90 -2.09
N TYR A 51 -11.82 -4.65 -2.53
CA TYR A 51 -10.86 -3.57 -2.25
C TYR A 51 -10.74 -3.32 -0.74
N LEU A 52 -11.86 -3.26 -0.03
CA LEU A 52 -11.88 -3.06 1.43
C LEU A 52 -11.18 -4.22 2.15
N ALA A 53 -11.51 -5.47 1.81
CA ALA A 53 -10.88 -6.65 2.39
C ALA A 53 -9.35 -6.66 2.14
N SER A 54 -8.93 -6.33 0.91
CA SER A 54 -7.52 -6.27 0.54
C SER A 54 -6.78 -5.12 1.26
N SER A 55 -7.44 -4.00 1.49
CA SER A 55 -6.91 -2.86 2.27
C SER A 55 -6.68 -3.23 3.74
N PHE A 56 -7.63 -3.94 4.36
CA PHE A 56 -7.44 -4.45 5.73
C PHE A 56 -6.33 -5.49 5.82
N LEU A 57 -6.18 -6.37 4.81
CA LEU A 57 -5.09 -7.33 4.74
C LEU A 57 -3.73 -6.62 4.65
N LEU A 58 -3.61 -5.61 3.77
CA LEU A 58 -2.41 -4.79 3.63
C LEU A 58 -2.05 -4.09 4.94
N LEU A 59 -3.03 -3.48 5.61
CA LEU A 59 -2.85 -2.81 6.89
C LEU A 59 -2.31 -3.78 7.95
N THR A 60 -2.95 -4.95 8.07
CA THR A 60 -2.58 -5.97 9.07
C THR A 60 -1.17 -6.51 8.82
N LEU A 61 -0.84 -6.81 7.56
CA LEU A 61 0.50 -7.26 7.17
C LEU A 61 1.56 -6.18 7.42
N SER A 62 1.24 -4.92 7.14
CA SER A 62 2.15 -3.79 7.39
C SER A 62 2.41 -3.62 8.89
N LEU A 63 1.37 -3.67 9.72
CA LEU A 63 1.51 -3.62 11.18
C LEU A 63 2.31 -4.80 11.71
N MET A 64 2.05 -6.01 11.23
CA MET A 64 2.80 -7.20 11.62
C MET A 64 4.28 -7.10 11.21
N HIS A 65 4.56 -6.54 10.03
CA HIS A 65 5.93 -6.31 9.57
C HIS A 65 6.66 -5.26 10.41
N MET A 66 6.00 -4.14 10.73
CA MET A 66 6.54 -3.13 11.64
C MET A 66 6.78 -3.71 13.04
N ALA A 67 5.83 -4.48 13.58
CA ALA A 67 5.95 -5.13 14.87
C ALA A 67 7.08 -6.18 14.88
N ALA A 68 7.25 -6.96 13.81
CA ALA A 68 8.37 -7.88 13.66
C ALA A 68 9.71 -7.14 13.61
N GLY A 69 9.81 -6.05 12.83
CA GLY A 69 10.99 -5.20 12.81
C GLY A 69 11.32 -4.59 14.18
N LEU A 70 10.29 -4.15 14.91
CA LEU A 70 10.41 -3.65 16.28
C LEU A 70 10.83 -4.75 17.26
N TYR A 71 10.23 -5.94 17.16
CA TYR A 71 10.60 -7.10 17.96
C TYR A 71 12.05 -7.52 17.70
N HIS A 72 12.49 -7.51 16.44
CA HIS A 72 13.89 -7.72 16.08
C HIS A 72 14.80 -6.62 16.63
N LEU A 73 14.33 -5.37 16.76
CA LEU A 73 15.10 -4.27 17.32
C LEU A 73 15.23 -4.33 18.86
N TYR A 74 14.15 -4.70 19.57
CA TYR A 74 14.08 -4.66 21.04
C TYR A 74 14.45 -5.99 21.70
N VAL A 75 14.04 -7.13 21.12
CA VAL A 75 14.17 -8.46 21.74
C VAL A 75 15.39 -9.20 21.20
N ILE A 76 15.60 -9.18 19.89
CA ILE A 76 16.79 -9.77 19.25
C ILE A 76 17.91 -8.72 19.22
N LYS A 77 18.77 -8.70 20.25
CA LYS A 77 20.02 -7.90 20.28
C LYS A 77 21.07 -8.36 19.23
N ASN A 78 20.68 -8.77 18.01
CA ASN A 78 21.63 -9.17 16.98
C ASN A 78 22.30 -7.95 16.36
N ARG A 79 23.51 -7.67 16.84
CA ARG A 79 24.82 -7.69 16.12
C ARG A 79 24.93 -7.10 14.70
N TYR A 80 23.90 -6.52 14.11
CA TYR A 80 23.98 -5.74 12.89
C TYR A 80 23.60 -4.31 13.24
N ASN A 81 24.52 -3.41 12.96
CA ASN A 81 24.55 -2.01 13.34
C ASN A 81 23.47 -1.19 12.60
N VAL A 82 22.18 -1.54 12.75
CA VAL A 82 21.07 -0.80 12.10
C VAL A 82 20.94 0.63 12.66
N ARG A 83 21.59 0.92 13.79
CA ARG A 83 21.68 2.27 14.37
C ARG A 83 22.55 3.23 13.56
N THR A 84 23.45 2.74 12.70
CA THR A 84 24.42 3.61 12.04
C THR A 84 23.84 4.35 10.81
N CYS A 85 22.82 3.80 10.14
CA CYS A 85 22.17 4.50 9.01
C CYS A 85 21.22 5.62 9.43
N MET A 86 20.78 5.65 10.71
CA MET A 86 19.90 6.68 11.24
C MET A 86 20.57 7.53 12.35
N ALA A 87 21.89 7.44 12.49
CA ALA A 87 22.66 8.48 13.13
C ALA A 87 22.95 9.54 12.07
N LEU A 88 22.00 10.46 11.84
CA LEU A 88 22.31 11.73 11.18
C LEU A 88 23.46 12.34 11.97
N ARG A 89 24.68 12.16 11.46
CA ARG A 89 25.90 12.73 12.02
C ARG A 89 25.84 14.20 11.65
N VAL A 90 25.06 14.96 12.42
CA VAL A 90 25.03 16.42 12.39
C VAL A 90 26.41 16.86 12.83
N ARG A 91 27.29 17.01 11.84
CA ARG A 91 28.61 17.58 12.00
C ARG A 91 28.39 19.08 12.17
N ARG A 92 28.28 19.54 13.42
CA ARG A 92 28.38 20.97 13.76
C ARG A 92 29.83 21.38 13.45
N GLY A 93 29.99 22.20 12.42
CA GLY A 93 31.20 22.98 12.18
C GLY A 93 31.26 24.17 13.12
#